data_AF-D7NQG4-F1
#
_entry.id   AF-D7NQG4-F1
#
_cell.length_a   1.000
_cell.length_b   1.000
_cell.length_c   1.000
_cell.angle_alpha   90.00
_cell.angle_beta   90.00
_cell.angle_gamma   90.00
#
_symmetry.space_group_name_H-M   'P 1'
#
loop_
_entity.id
_entity.type
_entity.pdbx_description
1 polymer ?
#
loop_
_entity_poly.entity_id
_entity_poly.type
_entity_poly.pdbx_seq_one_letter_code
_entity_poly.pdbx_strand_id
1 'polypeptide(L)'
;MYFVSKTLAEKAAWDYAEEKGLDFISIIPTLVVGPFITTSMPPSLITVLSPITRNEAHYSIIRQGQYVHLDDLCNAHIFLY
;
A
#
# COMPACT_ATOMS: atom_id res chain seq x y z
N MET A 1 9.85 1.37 10.76
CA MET A 1 10.79 1.54 9.62
C MET A 1 10.06 1.68 8.29
N TYR A 2 9.00 0.89 8.01
CA TYR A 2 8.24 0.93 6.75
C TYR A 2 7.76 2.33 6.29
N PHE A 3 7.10 3.11 7.16
CA PHE A 3 6.57 4.42 6.75
C PHE A 3 7.67 5.40 6.33
N VAL A 4 8.73 5.52 7.14
CA VAL A 4 9.88 6.37 6.84
C VAL A 4 10.55 5.96 5.53
N SER A 5 10.76 4.66 5.32
CA SER A 5 11.42 4.18 4.10
C SER A 5 10.58 4.44 2.84
N LYS A 6 9.25 4.26 2.90
CA LYS A 6 8.37 4.56 1.76
C LYS A 6 8.38 6.04 1.40
N THR A 7 8.30 6.92 2.41
CA THR A 7 8.34 8.38 2.17
C THR A 7 9.67 8.85 1.61
N LEU A 8 10.80 8.37 2.15
CA LEU A 8 12.12 8.77 1.65
C LEU A 8 12.41 8.21 0.26
N ALA A 9 12.02 6.97 -0.02
CA ALA A 9 12.22 6.35 -1.32
C ALA A 9 11.40 7.06 -2.41
N GLU A 10 10.14 7.40 -2.15
CA GLU A 10 9.31 8.11 -3.12
C GLU A 10 9.84 9.53 -3.41
N LYS A 11 10.27 10.27 -2.40
CA LYS A 11 10.92 11.59 -2.59
C LYS A 11 12.15 11.48 -3.50
N ALA A 12 13.05 10.54 -3.18
CA ALA A 12 14.26 10.33 -3.97
C ALA A 12 13.95 9.88 -5.41
N ALA A 13 12.88 9.10 -5.62
CA ALA A 13 12.44 8.70 -6.95
C ALA A 13 11.93 9.89 -7.77
N TRP A 14 11.17 10.81 -7.15
CA TRP A 14 10.72 12.05 -7.79
C TRP A 14 11.88 12.97 -8.16
N ASP A 15 12.80 13.23 -7.21
CA ASP A 15 13.98 14.08 -7.45
C ASP A 15 14.78 13.53 -8.65
N TYR A 16 15.01 12.22 -8.68
CA TYR A 16 15.73 11.57 -9.78
C TYR A 16 14.97 11.60 -11.11
N ALA A 17 13.64 11.41 -11.08
CA ALA A 17 12.81 11.45 -12.28
C ALA A 17 12.82 12.85 -12.93
N GLU A 18 12.72 13.91 -12.12
CA GLU A 18 12.81 15.29 -12.58
C GLU A 18 14.20 15.60 -13.18
N GLU A 19 15.27 15.21 -12.48
CA GLU A 19 16.65 15.40 -12.95
C GLU A 19 16.96 14.69 -14.27
N LYS A 20 16.30 13.55 -14.53
CA LYS A 20 16.53 12.71 -15.71
C LYS A 20 15.46 12.86 -16.79
N GLY A 21 14.44 13.69 -16.56
CA GLY A 21 13.31 13.85 -17.48
C GLY A 21 12.54 12.55 -17.72
N LEU A 22 12.38 11.71 -16.69
CA LEU A 22 11.62 10.46 -16.75
C LEU A 22 10.13 10.74 -16.56
N ASP A 23 9.30 10.07 -17.34
CA ASP A 23 7.87 9.98 -17.06
C ASP A 23 7.67 8.98 -15.91
N PHE A 24 7.40 9.51 -14.72
CA PHE A 24 7.30 8.74 -13.48
C PHE A 24 5.95 8.99 -12.82
N ILE A 25 5.30 7.89 -12.44
CA ILE A 25 4.00 7.89 -11.76
C ILE A 25 4.13 7.14 -10.45
N SER A 26 3.57 7.72 -9.39
CA SER A 26 3.39 7.09 -8.09
C SER A 26 1.91 6.86 -7.82
N ILE A 27 1.57 5.69 -7.28
CA ILE A 27 0.22 5.35 -6.82
C ILE A 27 0.30 5.11 -5.31
N ILE A 28 -0.54 5.80 -4.55
CA ILE A 28 -0.56 5.76 -3.08
C ILE A 28 -1.78 4.96 -2.61
N PRO A 29 -1.66 3.63 -2.41
CA PRO A 29 -2.73 2.84 -1.82
C PRO A 29 -2.84 3.09 -0.31
N THR A 30 -4.05 2.90 0.21
CA THR A 30 -4.32 2.76 1.64
C THR A 30 -4.20 1.28 2.04
N LEU A 31 -4.99 0.78 3.00
CA LEU A 31 -4.94 -0.64 3.35
C LEU A 31 -5.64 -1.47 2.25
N VAL A 32 -4.87 -2.23 1.50
CA VAL A 32 -5.36 -3.06 0.40
C VAL A 32 -6.00 -4.34 0.93
N VAL A 33 -7.26 -4.58 0.55
CA VAL A 33 -8.08 -5.70 1.02
C VAL A 33 -8.75 -6.39 -0.16
N GLY A 34 -8.73 -7.72 -0.18
CA GLY A 34 -9.43 -8.48 -1.21
C GLY A 34 -8.95 -9.93 -1.30
N PRO A 35 -9.57 -10.74 -2.17
CA PRO A 35 -9.08 -12.06 -2.53
C PRO A 35 -7.66 -11.99 -3.09
N PHE A 36 -6.86 -13.03 -2.88
CA PHE A 36 -5.46 -13.08 -3.35
C PHE A 36 -5.12 -14.50 -3.83
N ILE A 37 -4.16 -14.60 -4.75
CA ILE A 37 -3.74 -15.88 -5.35
C ILE A 37 -2.52 -16.50 -4.66
N THR A 38 -1.89 -15.79 -3.72
CA THR A 38 -0.73 -16.29 -2.97
C THR A 38 -1.12 -17.32 -1.92
N THR A 39 -0.22 -18.23 -1.56
CA THR A 39 -0.47 -19.28 -0.57
C THR A 39 -0.24 -18.83 0.88
N SER A 40 0.56 -17.79 1.09
CA SER A 40 0.82 -17.19 2.40
C SER A 40 -0.14 -16.04 2.69
N MET A 41 -0.34 -15.74 3.97
CA MET A 41 -1.16 -14.62 4.44
C MET A 41 -0.54 -13.27 4.01
N PRO A 42 -1.26 -12.43 3.24
CA PRO A 42 -0.79 -11.12 2.86
C PRO A 42 -0.59 -10.20 4.09
N PRO A 43 0.49 -9.40 4.14
CA PRO A 43 0.76 -8.52 5.28
C PRO A 43 -0.35 -7.49 5.58
N SER A 44 -1.04 -6.96 4.56
CA SER A 44 -2.18 -6.05 4.76
C SER A 44 -3.36 -6.75 5.43
N LEU A 45 -3.57 -8.04 5.14
CA LEU A 45 -4.66 -8.81 5.73
C LEU A 45 -4.42 -9.16 7.20
N ILE A 46 -3.16 -9.31 7.63
CA ILE A 46 -2.81 -9.38 9.06
C ILE A 46 -3.35 -8.15 9.81
N THR A 47 -3.23 -6.99 9.20
CA THR A 47 -3.69 -5.72 9.77
C THR A 47 -5.22 -5.61 9.74
N VAL A 48 -5.86 -5.84 8.59
CA VAL A 48 -7.33 -5.66 8.48
C VAL A 48 -8.12 -6.69 9.28
N LEU A 49 -7.62 -7.94 9.36
CA LEU A 49 -8.26 -9.02 10.11
C LEU A 49 -7.85 -9.02 11.59
N SER A 50 -7.04 -8.05 12.02
CA SER A 50 -6.61 -7.95 13.41
C SER A 50 -7.75 -7.94 14.43
N PRO A 51 -8.95 -7.36 14.18
CA PRO A 51 -10.06 -7.43 15.14
C PRO A 51 -10.61 -8.85 15.34
N ILE A 52 -10.53 -9.69 14.29
CA ILE A 52 -10.98 -11.09 14.32
C ILE A 52 -9.94 -11.96 15.01
N THR A 53 -8.67 -11.79 14.63
CA THR A 53 -7.54 -12.56 15.20
C THR A 53 -7.09 -12.03 16.57
N ARG A 54 -7.67 -10.91 17.02
CA ARG A 54 -7.32 -10.18 18.25
C ARG A 54 -5.87 -9.73 18.32
N ASN A 55 -5.31 -9.33 17.18
CA ASN A 55 -3.95 -8.82 17.11
C ASN A 55 -3.91 -7.29 17.35
N GLU A 56 -3.99 -6.89 18.62
CA GLU A 56 -4.14 -5.48 19.02
C GLU A 56 -3.00 -4.57 18.54
N ALA A 57 -1.80 -5.10 18.29
CA ALA A 57 -0.66 -4.35 17.80
C ALA A 57 -0.94 -3.63 16.47
N HIS A 58 -1.87 -4.15 15.66
CA HIS A 58 -2.25 -3.60 14.36
C HIS A 58 -3.41 -2.59 14.43
N TYR A 59 -4.07 -2.44 15.58
CA TYR A 59 -5.24 -1.55 15.71
C TYR A 59 -4.91 -0.09 15.46
N SER A 60 -3.68 0.32 15.75
CA SER A 60 -3.22 1.70 15.49
C SER A 60 -3.39 2.11 14.02
N ILE A 61 -3.22 1.18 13.08
CA ILE A 61 -3.35 1.43 11.64
C ILE A 61 -4.82 1.53 11.21
N ILE A 62 -5.71 0.75 11.83
CA ILE A 62 -7.13 0.67 11.42
C ILE A 62 -8.08 1.51 12.28
N ARG A 63 -7.61 2.10 13.38
CA ARG A 63 -8.42 2.95 14.28
C ARG A 63 -9.14 4.07 13.53
N GLN A 64 -8.48 4.65 12.54
CA GLN A 64 -9.05 5.59 11.57
C GLN A 64 -8.64 5.16 10.16
N GLY A 65 -8.90 3.88 9.85
CA GLY A 65 -8.40 3.24 8.63
C GLY A 65 -9.09 3.71 7.35
N GLN A 66 -8.35 3.68 6.26
CA GLN A 66 -8.83 3.81 4.88
C GLN A 66 -8.51 2.51 4.14
N TYR A 67 -9.38 2.14 3.19
CA TYR A 67 -9.32 0.83 2.53
C TYR A 67 -9.50 0.97 1.02
N VAL A 68 -8.92 0.04 0.27
CA VAL A 68 -9.11 -0.08 -1.17
C VAL A 68 -9.18 -1.57 -1.55
N HIS A 69 -10.04 -1.92 -2.51
CA HIS A 69 -10.12 -3.29 -3.00
C HIS A 69 -8.86 -3.63 -3.81
N LEU A 70 -8.37 -4.87 -3.71
CA LEU A 70 -7.18 -5.31 -4.46
C LEU A 70 -7.35 -5.12 -5.97
N ASP A 71 -8.50 -5.54 -6.51
CA ASP A 71 -8.76 -5.47 -7.96
C ASP A 71 -8.89 -4.01 -8.45
N ASP A 72 -9.52 -3.13 -7.65
CA ASP A 72 -9.61 -1.70 -7.99
C ASP A 72 -8.23 -1.05 -8.04
N LEU A 73 -7.36 -1.40 -7.08
CA LEU A 73 -5.98 -0.92 -7.07
C LEU A 73 -5.20 -1.42 -8.29
N CYS A 74 -5.34 -2.69 -8.65
CA CYS A 74 -4.69 -3.24 -9.84
C CYS A 74 -5.19 -2.58 -11.12
N ASN A 75 -6.49 -2.34 -11.24
CA ASN A 75 -7.09 -1.63 -12.36
C ASN A 75 -6.58 -0.18 -12.44
N ALA A 76 -6.41 0.50 -11.31
CA ALA A 76 -5.82 1.85 -11.27
C ALA A 76 -4.37 1.88 -11.75
N HIS A 77 -3.57 0.84 -11.47
CA HIS A 77 -2.21 0.73 -12.01
C HIS A 77 -2.22 0.59 -13.53
N ILE A 78 -3.12 -0.22 -14.08
CA ILE A 78 -3.25 -0.41 -15.54
C ILE A 78 -3.76 0.88 -16.20
N PHE A 79 -4.66 1.62 -15.54
CA PHE A 79 -5.23 2.84 -16.09
C PHE A 79 -4.25 4.00 -16.14
N LEU A 80 -3.36 4.11 -15.16
CA LEU A 80 -2.39 5.21 -15.07
C LEU A 80 -1.08 4.93 -15.82
N TYR A 81 -0.81 3.66 -16.17
CA TYR A 81 0.30 3.27 -17.04
C TYR A 81 -0.09 3.43 -18.51
#